data_AF-A0A438F8W5-F1
#
_entry.id   AF-A0A438F8W5-F1
#
_cell.length_a   1.000
_cell.length_b   1.000
_cell.length_c   1.000
_cell.angle_alpha   90.00
_cell.angle_beta   90.00
_cell.angle_gamma   90.00
#
_symmetry.space_group_name_H-M   'P 1'
#
loop_
_entity.id
_entity.type
_entity.pdbx_description
1 polymer ?
#
loop_
_entity_poly.entity_id
_entity_poly.type
_entity_poly.pdbx_seq_one_letter_code
_entity_poly.pdbx_strand_id
1 'polypeptide(L)'
;MATKKANNGSAAPGIPAEIPAIAHPLAEEPAEIASNINYHVQYSPHFSPFKFEPEQAYYATAESVRDRLIQQWNDTYVHYHKTDPKQTYYLSMEYLQGRALTNAIGNLNIQDAYADALNKLGHGLEEIAEQEKDAALGNGGLGRLASCFLDSMATLNLPAWGYGLRYRYGLFKQKITKEGQEEIAEDWLEKFSPWEVVRHDVVFPVRFFGHVAVSPSGS
;
A
#
# COMPACT_ATOMS: atom_id res chain seq x y z
N MET A 1 25.34 4.04 49.21
CA MET A 1 24.43 3.00 48.67
C MET A 1 23.18 3.68 48.14
N ALA A 2 23.12 3.95 46.84
CA ALA A 2 21.94 4.50 46.19
C ALA A 2 21.21 3.34 45.50
N THR A 3 19.98 3.09 45.94
CA THR A 3 19.10 2.02 45.46
C THR A 3 18.65 2.31 44.03
N LYS A 4 19.04 1.43 43.09
CA LYS A 4 18.50 1.40 41.73
C LYS A 4 17.03 0.99 41.80
N LYS A 5 16.12 1.87 41.35
CA LYS A 5 14.75 1.49 41.01
C LYS A 5 14.81 0.52 39.82
N ALA A 6 14.23 -0.66 40.01
CA ALA A 6 14.00 -1.62 38.95
C ALA A 6 13.00 -1.01 37.94
N ASN A 7 13.42 -0.94 36.69
CA ASN A 7 12.58 -0.52 35.58
C ASN A 7 11.78 -1.77 35.16
N ASN A 8 10.51 -1.86 35.57
CA ASN A 8 9.61 -2.88 35.07
C ASN A 8 9.27 -2.53 33.62
N GLY A 9 10.00 -3.13 32.68
CA GLY A 9 9.60 -3.15 31.28
C GLY A 9 8.29 -3.91 31.16
N SER A 10 7.20 -3.22 30.80
CA SER A 10 5.99 -3.89 30.35
C SER A 10 6.33 -4.70 29.12
N ALA A 11 6.11 -6.01 29.17
CA ALA A 11 6.20 -6.85 27.99
C ALA A 11 5.21 -6.29 26.95
N ALA A 12 5.71 -6.02 25.75
CA ALA A 12 4.88 -5.77 24.58
C ALA A 12 3.84 -6.91 24.45
N PRO A 13 2.57 -6.60 24.15
CA PRO A 13 1.57 -7.64 23.97
C PRO A 13 2.02 -8.57 22.82
N GLY A 14 2.10 -9.87 23.11
CA GLY A 14 2.30 -10.89 22.09
C GLY A 14 1.04 -11.05 21.23
N ILE A 15 1.17 -11.77 20.11
CA ILE A 15 0.04 -12.13 19.23
C ILE A 15 -1.10 -12.72 20.09
N PRO A 16 -2.34 -12.20 20.03
CA PRO A 16 -3.44 -12.73 20.83
C PRO A 16 -3.66 -14.21 20.49
N ALA A 17 -3.36 -15.10 21.43
CA ALA A 17 -3.50 -16.55 21.25
C ALA A 17 -4.96 -17.00 21.03
N GLU A 18 -5.93 -16.09 21.19
CA GLU A 18 -7.37 -16.37 21.12
C GLU A 18 -7.95 -16.29 19.70
N ILE A 19 -7.30 -15.60 18.75
CA ILE A 19 -7.81 -15.46 17.38
C ILE A 19 -7.07 -16.44 16.47
N PRO A 20 -7.75 -17.38 15.81
CA PRO A 20 -7.06 -18.34 14.94
C PRO A 20 -6.59 -17.65 13.65
N ALA A 21 -5.40 -18.03 13.17
CA ALA A 21 -4.86 -17.59 11.89
C ALA A 21 -5.47 -18.41 10.75
N ILE A 22 -6.53 -17.89 10.13
CA ILE A 22 -7.27 -18.55 9.06
C ILE A 22 -7.42 -17.56 7.91
N ALA A 23 -7.03 -17.98 6.71
CA ALA A 23 -7.16 -17.16 5.51
C ALA A 23 -8.63 -17.02 5.09
N HIS A 24 -9.10 -15.78 5.03
CA HIS A 24 -10.41 -15.38 4.53
C HIS A 24 -10.24 -14.17 3.60
N PRO A 25 -9.78 -14.37 2.35
CA PRO A 25 -9.41 -13.27 1.44
C PRO A 25 -10.59 -12.34 1.08
N LEU A 26 -11.82 -12.81 1.29
CA LEU A 26 -13.07 -12.09 1.07
C LEU A 26 -13.89 -11.96 2.36
N ALA A 27 -13.25 -11.84 3.53
CA ALA A 27 -13.91 -11.63 4.83
C ALA A 27 -14.61 -10.27 4.92
N GLU A 28 -15.90 -10.24 5.28
CA GLU A 28 -16.65 -8.99 5.58
C GLU A 28 -16.95 -8.85 7.07
N GLU A 29 -17.02 -9.99 7.77
CA GLU A 29 -17.33 -10.04 9.19
C GLU A 29 -16.09 -9.76 10.03
N PRO A 30 -16.20 -8.98 11.14
CA PRO A 30 -15.05 -8.62 11.96
C PRO A 30 -14.23 -9.81 12.48
N ALA A 31 -14.88 -10.94 12.76
CA ALA A 31 -14.19 -12.14 13.23
C ALA A 31 -13.32 -12.79 12.14
N GLU A 32 -13.85 -12.89 10.92
CA GLU A 32 -13.12 -13.44 9.77
C GLU A 32 -11.99 -12.52 9.34
N ILE A 33 -12.21 -11.20 9.38
CA ILE A 33 -11.17 -10.19 9.09
C ILE A 33 -10.04 -10.30 10.12
N ALA A 34 -10.36 -10.40 11.42
CA ALA A 34 -9.33 -10.56 12.45
C ALA A 34 -8.52 -11.85 12.26
N SER A 35 -9.19 -12.95 11.87
CA SER A 35 -8.51 -14.20 11.50
C SER A 35 -7.63 -14.06 10.27
N ASN A 36 -8.07 -13.32 9.24
CA ASN A 36 -7.27 -13.07 8.03
C ASN A 36 -6.05 -12.18 8.34
N ILE A 37 -6.21 -11.14 9.16
CA ILE A 37 -5.09 -10.32 9.64
C ILE A 37 -4.09 -11.20 10.38
N ASN A 38 -4.53 -12.05 11.31
CA ASN A 38 -3.63 -12.95 12.03
C ASN A 38 -2.97 -13.99 11.10
N TYR A 39 -3.67 -14.43 10.04
CA TYR A 39 -3.08 -15.25 8.99
C TYR A 39 -1.89 -14.52 8.34
N HIS A 40 -2.05 -13.26 7.94
CA HIS A 40 -0.96 -12.46 7.36
C HIS A 40 0.21 -12.22 8.33
N VAL A 41 -0.07 -12.01 9.62
CA VAL A 41 0.98 -11.91 10.65
C VAL A 41 1.88 -13.15 10.67
N GLN A 42 1.28 -14.34 10.52
CA GLN A 42 2.00 -15.61 10.66
C GLN A 42 2.60 -16.13 9.35
N TYR A 43 1.88 -15.96 8.24
CA TYR A 43 2.19 -16.61 6.96
C TYR A 43 2.70 -15.65 5.88
N SER A 44 2.65 -14.34 6.14
CA SER A 44 3.30 -13.30 5.33
C SER A 44 4.28 -12.46 6.17
N PRO A 45 5.22 -13.07 6.92
CA PRO A 45 6.02 -12.34 7.89
C PRO A 45 7.13 -11.52 7.22
N HIS A 46 7.23 -10.26 7.64
CA HIS A 46 8.36 -9.37 7.33
C HIS A 46 9.17 -8.99 8.59
N PHE A 47 8.76 -9.52 9.75
CA PHE A 47 9.29 -9.21 11.07
C PHE A 47 9.50 -10.49 11.90
N SER A 48 10.18 -10.37 13.05
CA SER A 48 10.30 -11.49 13.98
C SER A 48 8.96 -11.78 14.67
N PRO A 49 8.65 -13.05 14.99
CA PRO A 49 7.31 -13.46 15.43
C PRO A 49 7.00 -13.13 16.90
N PHE A 50 7.92 -12.47 17.61
CA PHE A 50 7.80 -12.27 19.06
C PHE A 50 6.98 -11.03 19.45
N LYS A 51 6.72 -10.13 18.50
CA LYS A 51 6.05 -8.85 18.74
C LYS A 51 4.97 -8.62 17.70
N PHE A 52 3.86 -8.05 18.16
CA PHE A 52 2.78 -7.57 17.33
C PHE A 52 2.47 -6.13 17.74
N GLU A 53 3.29 -5.21 17.22
CA GLU A 53 3.19 -3.77 17.46
C GLU A 53 2.45 -3.10 16.29
N PRO A 54 2.09 -1.80 16.39
CA PRO A 54 1.33 -1.12 15.35
C PRO A 54 1.90 -1.26 13.94
N GLU A 55 3.22 -1.31 13.77
CA GLU A 55 3.83 -1.50 12.47
C GLU A 55 3.53 -2.89 11.86
N GLN A 56 3.65 -3.97 12.64
CA GLN A 56 3.31 -5.32 12.15
C GLN A 56 1.81 -5.43 11.84
N ALA A 57 0.99 -4.86 12.72
CA ALA A 57 -0.45 -4.79 12.54
C ALA A 57 -0.83 -4.02 11.26
N TYR A 58 -0.14 -2.92 10.94
CA TYR A 58 -0.33 -2.19 9.68
C TYR A 58 -0.08 -3.06 8.45
N TYR A 59 1.08 -3.70 8.35
CA TYR A 59 1.38 -4.50 7.16
C TYR A 59 0.41 -5.68 7.00
N ALA A 60 0.10 -6.39 8.09
CA ALA A 60 -0.85 -7.49 8.05
C ALA A 60 -2.28 -7.03 7.69
N THR A 61 -2.69 -5.85 8.16
CA THR A 61 -3.99 -5.26 7.80
C THR A 61 -4.02 -4.84 6.34
N ALA A 62 -2.97 -4.19 5.85
CA ALA A 62 -2.86 -3.77 4.45
C ALA A 62 -2.89 -4.98 3.50
N GLU A 63 -2.20 -6.07 3.84
CA GLU A 63 -2.25 -7.31 3.06
C GLU A 63 -3.64 -7.97 3.09
N SER A 64 -4.30 -8.01 4.25
CA SER A 64 -5.69 -8.50 4.35
C SER A 64 -6.66 -7.68 3.48
N VAL A 65 -6.50 -6.35 3.43
CA VAL A 65 -7.30 -5.49 2.51
C VAL A 65 -6.93 -5.78 1.05
N ARG A 66 -5.64 -5.96 0.76
CA ARG A 66 -5.11 -6.21 -0.58
C ARG A 66 -5.66 -7.48 -1.21
N ASP A 67 -5.97 -8.51 -0.43
CA ASP A 67 -6.62 -9.73 -0.94
C ASP A 67 -7.90 -9.41 -1.74
N ARG A 68 -8.76 -8.55 -1.18
CA ARG A 68 -9.99 -8.07 -1.85
C ARG A 68 -9.67 -7.27 -3.10
N LEU A 69 -8.67 -6.39 -3.01
CA LEU A 69 -8.26 -5.55 -4.13
C LEU A 69 -7.73 -6.40 -5.29
N ILE A 70 -6.99 -7.48 -5.02
CA ILE A 70 -6.49 -8.40 -6.05
C ILE A 70 -7.64 -9.09 -6.76
N GLN A 71 -8.65 -9.56 -6.02
CA GLN A 71 -9.82 -10.20 -6.62
C GLN A 71 -10.53 -9.22 -7.58
N GLN A 72 -10.87 -8.02 -7.10
CA GLN A 72 -11.56 -7.02 -7.93
C GLN A 72 -10.72 -6.53 -9.11
N TRP A 73 -9.40 -6.39 -8.92
CA TRP A 73 -8.47 -6.03 -9.99
C TRP A 73 -8.45 -7.09 -11.09
N ASN A 74 -8.36 -8.38 -10.71
CA ASN A 74 -8.37 -9.49 -11.66
C ASN A 74 -9.69 -9.57 -12.42
N ASP A 75 -10.82 -9.44 -11.73
CA ASP A 75 -12.14 -9.46 -12.36
C ASP A 75 -12.31 -8.32 -13.37
N THR A 76 -11.88 -7.11 -12.99
CA THR A 76 -11.89 -5.93 -13.88
C THR A 76 -10.99 -6.15 -15.09
N TYR A 77 -9.78 -6.70 -14.88
CA TYR A 77 -8.83 -6.96 -15.95
C TYR A 77 -9.37 -7.97 -16.97
N VAL A 78 -9.94 -9.09 -16.50
CA VAL A 78 -10.58 -10.10 -17.35
C VAL A 78 -11.79 -9.52 -18.08
N HIS A 79 -12.60 -8.70 -17.40
CA HIS A 79 -13.76 -8.05 -18.00
C HIS A 79 -13.36 -7.11 -19.16
N TYR A 80 -12.38 -6.22 -18.94
CA TYR A 80 -11.89 -5.33 -20.00
C TYR A 80 -11.23 -6.09 -21.14
N HIS A 81 -10.48 -7.16 -20.85
CA HIS A 81 -9.90 -8.00 -21.90
C HIS A 81 -10.97 -8.67 -22.77
N LYS A 82 -12.07 -9.14 -22.17
CA LYS A 82 -13.17 -9.81 -22.88
C LYS A 82 -14.06 -8.84 -23.66
N THR A 83 -14.32 -7.66 -23.10
CA THR A 83 -15.24 -6.68 -23.69
C THR A 83 -14.56 -5.75 -24.71
N ASP A 84 -13.24 -5.67 -24.66
CA ASP A 84 -12.41 -4.83 -25.53
C ASP A 84 -12.94 -3.39 -25.70
N PRO A 85 -13.22 -2.67 -24.59
CA PRO A 85 -13.71 -1.31 -24.67
C PRO A 85 -12.58 -0.38 -25.10
N LYS A 86 -12.94 0.79 -25.64
CA LYS A 86 -11.96 1.87 -25.78
C LYS A 86 -11.43 2.25 -24.40
N GLN A 87 -10.12 2.07 -24.19
CA GLN A 87 -9.47 2.32 -22.90
C GLN A 87 -8.66 3.63 -22.92
N THR A 88 -8.80 4.44 -21.86
CA THR A 88 -8.01 5.66 -21.66
C THR A 88 -6.75 5.35 -20.86
N TYR A 89 -5.62 5.92 -21.25
CA TYR A 89 -4.35 5.80 -20.51
C TYR A 89 -3.84 7.19 -20.14
N TYR A 90 -3.89 7.50 -18.84
CA TYR A 90 -3.41 8.76 -18.29
C TYR A 90 -1.91 8.63 -17.98
N LEU A 91 -1.09 9.44 -18.66
CA LEU A 91 0.35 9.46 -18.44
C LEU A 91 0.70 10.68 -17.58
N SER A 92 1.34 10.45 -16.43
CA SER A 92 1.79 11.53 -15.55
C SER A 92 3.15 11.20 -14.96
N MET A 93 3.97 12.24 -14.81
CA MET A 93 5.25 12.16 -14.09
C MET A 93 5.05 12.14 -12.57
N GLU A 94 3.85 12.46 -12.07
CA GLU A 94 3.56 12.53 -10.64
C GLU A 94 2.20 11.92 -10.31
N TYR A 95 2.12 11.25 -9.17
CA TYR A 95 0.89 10.81 -8.51
C TYR A 95 1.03 10.97 -6.99
N LEU A 96 0.26 11.88 -6.38
CA LEU A 96 0.14 12.00 -4.93
C LEU A 96 -0.99 11.09 -4.43
N GLN A 97 -0.69 9.80 -4.34
CA GLN A 97 -1.64 8.79 -3.86
C GLN A 97 -1.97 9.00 -2.38
N GLY A 98 -0.94 9.32 -1.57
CA GLY A 98 -1.04 9.42 -0.12
C GLY A 98 -1.06 8.05 0.54
N ARG A 99 -1.64 7.98 1.75
CA ARG A 99 -1.96 6.73 2.46
C ARG A 99 -3.18 6.04 1.83
N ALA A 100 -3.09 4.75 1.60
CA ALA A 100 -4.12 3.96 0.91
C ALA A 100 -5.06 3.20 1.86
N LEU A 101 -4.65 2.88 3.10
CA LEU A 101 -5.40 1.98 3.98
C LEU A 101 -6.85 2.45 4.21
N THR A 102 -7.02 3.70 4.64
CA THR A 102 -8.34 4.25 4.96
C THR A 102 -9.19 4.45 3.71
N ASN A 103 -8.58 4.81 2.58
CA ASN A 103 -9.30 4.96 1.30
C ASN A 103 -9.78 3.59 0.78
N ALA A 104 -8.93 2.56 0.82
CA ALA A 104 -9.29 1.21 0.40
C ALA A 104 -10.42 0.63 1.26
N ILE A 105 -10.30 0.71 2.59
CA ILE A 105 -11.33 0.25 3.52
C ILE A 105 -12.65 1.02 3.32
N GLY A 106 -12.57 2.34 3.12
CA GLY A 106 -13.73 3.20 2.88
C GLY A 106 -14.45 2.87 1.57
N ASN A 107 -13.71 2.75 0.46
CA ASN A 107 -14.27 2.41 -0.85
C ASN A 107 -14.84 0.99 -0.91
N LEU A 108 -14.34 0.07 -0.09
CA LEU A 108 -14.90 -1.26 0.10
C LEU A 108 -16.10 -1.29 1.06
N ASN A 109 -16.42 -0.18 1.73
CA ASN A 109 -17.51 -0.05 2.71
C ASN A 109 -17.43 -1.06 3.87
N ILE A 110 -16.21 -1.30 4.38
CA ILE A 110 -15.92 -2.28 5.46
C ILE A 110 -15.18 -1.63 6.64
N GLN A 111 -15.37 -0.33 6.84
CA GLN A 111 -14.68 0.44 7.86
C GLN A 111 -14.95 -0.03 9.29
N ASP A 112 -16.22 -0.19 9.65
CA ASP A 112 -16.60 -0.64 10.99
C ASP A 112 -16.09 -2.06 11.26
N ALA A 113 -16.13 -2.92 10.24
CA ALA A 113 -15.68 -4.30 10.37
C ALA A 113 -14.16 -4.42 10.61
N TYR A 114 -13.36 -3.61 9.92
CA TYR A 114 -11.91 -3.53 10.16
C TYR A 114 -11.58 -2.88 11.51
N ALA A 115 -12.33 -1.86 11.93
CA ALA A 115 -12.15 -1.26 13.24
C ALA A 115 -12.42 -2.28 14.36
N ASP A 116 -13.52 -3.03 14.28
CA ASP A 116 -13.85 -4.08 15.25
C ASP A 116 -12.86 -5.25 15.23
N ALA A 117 -12.39 -5.64 14.04
CA ALA A 117 -11.37 -6.69 13.90
C ALA A 117 -10.05 -6.30 14.57
N LEU A 118 -9.58 -5.07 14.34
CA LEU A 118 -8.36 -4.55 14.97
C LEU A 118 -8.52 -4.38 16.48
N ASN A 119 -9.69 -3.94 16.96
CA ASN A 119 -9.98 -3.85 18.39
C ASN A 119 -9.86 -5.22 19.08
N LYS A 120 -10.35 -6.29 18.44
CA LYS A 120 -10.17 -7.67 18.94
C LYS A 120 -8.71 -8.10 18.99
N LEU A 121 -7.88 -7.55 18.10
CA LEU A 121 -6.44 -7.78 18.03
C LEU A 121 -5.63 -6.84 18.95
N GLY A 122 -6.29 -5.93 19.67
CA GLY A 122 -5.66 -5.01 20.63
C GLY A 122 -5.15 -3.70 20.03
N HIS A 123 -5.58 -3.34 18.81
CA HIS A 123 -5.14 -2.12 18.12
C HIS A 123 -6.31 -1.22 17.68
N GLY A 124 -6.08 0.08 17.61
CA GLY A 124 -7.04 1.02 17.01
C GLY A 124 -6.77 1.24 15.52
N LEU A 125 -7.81 1.31 14.69
CA LEU A 125 -7.65 1.54 13.24
C LEU A 125 -6.88 2.83 12.92
N GLU A 126 -7.12 3.91 13.68
CA GLU A 126 -6.41 5.18 13.50
C GLU A 126 -4.91 5.06 13.80
N GLU A 127 -4.55 4.40 14.91
CA GLU A 127 -3.16 4.11 15.28
C GLU A 127 -2.43 3.32 14.18
N ILE A 128 -3.11 2.34 13.60
CA ILE A 128 -2.56 1.53 12.51
C ILE A 128 -2.40 2.36 11.22
N ALA A 129 -3.38 3.20 10.89
CA ALA A 129 -3.31 4.06 9.72
C ALA A 129 -2.20 5.13 9.81
N GLU A 130 -1.78 5.52 11.02
CA GLU A 130 -0.64 6.42 11.24
C GLU A 130 0.72 5.78 10.95
N GLN A 131 0.82 4.45 10.94
CA GLN A 131 2.06 3.76 10.60
C GLN A 131 2.34 3.75 9.10
N GLU A 132 1.31 3.97 8.28
CA GLU A 132 1.44 4.02 6.83
C GLU A 132 2.23 5.25 6.38
N LYS A 133 3.28 5.04 5.60
CA LYS A 133 4.01 6.12 4.94
C LYS A 133 3.32 6.49 3.63
N ASP A 134 3.16 7.79 3.37
CA ASP A 134 2.69 8.27 2.08
C ASP A 134 3.59 7.76 0.94
N ALA A 135 2.96 7.30 -0.15
CA ALA A 135 3.69 6.89 -1.34
C ALA A 135 4.33 8.11 -2.01
N ALA A 136 5.65 8.22 -1.97
CA ALA A 136 6.41 9.36 -2.47
C ALA A 136 6.53 9.35 -4.02
N LEU A 137 5.38 9.40 -4.69
CA LEU A 137 5.22 9.26 -6.14
C LEU A 137 4.85 10.57 -6.86
N GLY A 138 4.73 11.67 -6.12
CA GLY A 138 4.43 13.00 -6.65
C GLY A 138 4.82 14.08 -5.64
N ASN A 139 4.60 15.34 -6.00
CA ASN A 139 4.94 16.47 -5.14
C ASN A 139 3.80 17.49 -5.02
N GLY A 140 3.19 17.87 -6.15
CA GLY A 140 2.26 19.01 -6.19
C GLY A 140 0.84 18.67 -6.61
N GLY A 141 0.07 19.73 -6.89
CA GLY A 141 -1.32 19.63 -7.34
C GLY A 141 -1.49 18.84 -8.64
N LEU A 142 -0.46 18.79 -9.51
CA LEU A 142 -0.48 17.93 -10.69
C LEU A 142 -0.61 16.46 -10.31
N GLY A 143 0.23 15.98 -9.39
CA GLY A 143 0.17 14.61 -8.89
C GLY A 143 -1.12 14.31 -8.13
N ARG A 144 -1.65 15.28 -7.37
CA ARG A 144 -2.93 15.05 -6.66
C ARG A 144 -4.11 15.00 -7.61
N LEU A 145 -4.14 15.86 -8.64
CA LEU A 145 -5.16 15.81 -9.69
C LEU A 145 -5.17 14.45 -10.39
N ALA A 146 -3.98 13.95 -10.77
CA ALA A 146 -3.85 12.64 -11.38
C ALA A 146 -4.39 11.52 -10.48
N SER A 147 -4.14 11.58 -9.17
CA SER A 147 -4.61 10.58 -8.21
C SER A 147 -6.12 10.66 -7.99
N CYS A 148 -6.70 11.87 -7.87
CA CYS A 148 -8.15 12.05 -7.80
C CYS A 148 -8.87 11.60 -9.09
N PHE A 149 -8.22 11.74 -10.25
CA PHE A 149 -8.75 11.19 -11.50
C PHE A 149 -8.83 9.66 -11.46
N LEU A 150 -7.84 8.96 -10.90
CA LEU A 150 -7.91 7.50 -10.79
C LEU A 150 -9.06 7.04 -9.89
N ASP A 151 -9.26 7.69 -8.74
CA ASP A 151 -10.39 7.41 -7.84
C ASP A 151 -11.74 7.65 -8.54
N SER A 152 -11.86 8.75 -9.29
CA SER A 152 -13.06 9.05 -10.10
C SER A 152 -13.29 8.05 -11.23
N MET A 153 -12.22 7.65 -11.94
CA MET A 153 -12.29 6.67 -13.02
C MET A 153 -12.76 5.31 -12.51
N ALA A 154 -12.24 4.87 -11.36
CA ALA A 154 -12.67 3.64 -10.70
C ALA A 154 -14.15 3.74 -10.27
N THR A 155 -14.52 4.81 -9.57
CA THR A 155 -15.89 5.02 -9.06
C THR A 155 -16.94 5.10 -10.17
N LEU A 156 -16.58 5.71 -11.31
CA LEU A 156 -17.48 5.85 -12.47
C LEU A 156 -17.45 4.63 -13.41
N ASN A 157 -16.75 3.55 -13.05
CA ASN A 157 -16.59 2.34 -13.86
C ASN A 157 -16.02 2.62 -15.27
N LEU A 158 -15.10 3.58 -15.38
CA LEU A 158 -14.49 3.93 -16.66
C LEU A 158 -13.31 2.98 -16.95
N PRO A 159 -13.18 2.47 -18.20
CA PRO A 159 -11.99 1.73 -18.62
C PRO A 159 -10.82 2.69 -18.79
N ALA A 160 -10.13 2.96 -17.69
CA ALA A 160 -9.00 3.89 -17.68
C ALA A 160 -7.91 3.48 -16.67
N TRP A 161 -6.65 3.67 -17.05
CA TRP A 161 -5.47 3.39 -16.24
C TRP A 161 -4.56 4.62 -16.13
N GLY A 162 -3.82 4.71 -15.02
CA GLY A 162 -2.70 5.63 -14.86
C GLY A 162 -1.36 4.93 -15.06
N TYR A 163 -0.46 5.55 -15.83
CA TYR A 163 0.95 5.16 -15.89
C TYR A 163 1.82 6.28 -15.32
N GLY A 164 2.86 5.87 -14.59
CA GLY A 164 3.86 6.73 -13.98
C GLY A 164 5.14 5.97 -13.67
N LEU A 165 6.08 6.65 -13.01
CA LEU A 165 7.34 6.07 -12.56
C LEU A 165 7.30 5.76 -11.06
N ARG A 166 7.95 4.67 -10.66
CA ARG A 166 8.06 4.25 -9.26
C ARG A 166 9.29 4.90 -8.61
N TYR A 167 9.15 6.15 -8.16
CA TYR A 167 10.24 6.87 -7.51
C TYR A 167 10.59 6.26 -6.15
N ARG A 168 11.88 6.04 -5.91
CA ARG A 168 12.36 5.49 -4.64
C ARG A 168 12.36 6.51 -3.51
N TYR A 169 12.80 7.73 -3.82
CA TYR A 169 13.10 8.76 -2.81
C TYR A 169 12.22 10.02 -2.92
N GLY A 170 11.16 9.96 -3.74
CA GLY A 170 10.27 11.09 -3.96
C GLY A 170 10.99 12.37 -4.41
N LEU A 171 10.51 13.51 -3.93
CA LEU A 171 11.20 14.79 -4.07
C LEU A 171 12.18 15.00 -2.90
N PHE A 172 11.66 15.17 -1.69
CA PHE A 172 12.40 15.11 -0.41
C PHE A 172 11.41 15.12 0.76
N LYS A 173 11.83 14.55 1.88
CA LYS A 173 11.20 14.71 3.19
C LYS A 173 11.70 16.00 3.83
N GLN A 174 10.80 16.93 4.10
CA GLN A 174 11.14 18.22 4.69
C GLN A 174 11.42 18.07 6.18
N LYS A 175 12.56 18.59 6.65
CA LYS A 175 12.87 18.73 8.07
C LYS A 175 13.19 20.19 8.37
N ILE A 176 12.62 20.72 9.45
CA ILE A 176 12.89 22.09 9.90
C ILE A 176 13.91 22.06 11.03
N THR A 177 15.05 22.73 10.85
CA THR A 177 16.10 22.84 11.85
C THR A 177 16.40 24.31 12.16
N LYS A 178 17.43 24.56 12.99
CA LYS A 178 17.84 25.93 13.34
C LYS A 178 18.36 26.72 12.13
N GLU A 179 18.78 26.03 11.08
CA GLU A 179 19.38 26.60 9.87
C GLU A 179 18.33 26.83 8.76
N GLY A 180 17.10 26.36 8.95
CA GLY A 180 16.02 26.45 7.98
C GLY A 180 15.53 25.06 7.55
N GLN A 181 15.23 24.92 6.26
CA GLN A 181 14.84 23.65 5.65
C GLN A 181 16.08 22.78 5.40
N GLU A 182 15.99 21.50 5.79
CA GLU A 182 16.89 20.43 5.35
C GLU A 182 16.08 19.45 4.50
N GLU A 183 16.61 19.08 3.33
CA GLU A 183 16.05 18.05 2.46
C GLU A 183 16.71 16.69 2.74
N ILE A 184 15.91 15.70 3.11
CA ILE A 184 16.37 14.31 3.21
C ILE A 184 15.58 13.41 2.26
N ALA A 185 16.17 12.31 1.82
CA ALA A 185 15.48 11.35 0.96
C ALA A 185 14.29 10.69 1.69
N GLU A 186 13.20 10.45 0.97
CA GLU A 186 12.06 9.68 1.50
C GLU A 186 12.43 8.21 1.72
N ASP A 187 11.82 7.58 2.72
CA ASP A 187 12.16 6.22 3.15
C ASP A 187 10.96 5.25 3.07
N TRP A 188 9.98 5.57 2.21
CA TRP A 188 8.72 4.82 2.08
C TRP A 188 8.90 3.39 1.53
N LEU A 189 10.01 3.11 0.84
CA LEU A 189 10.35 1.81 0.27
C LEU A 189 11.56 1.13 0.92
N GLU A 190 12.11 1.67 2.02
CA GLU A 190 13.26 1.04 2.70
C GLU A 190 12.92 -0.32 3.32
N LYS A 191 11.64 -0.56 3.62
CA LYS A 191 11.11 -1.90 3.95
C LYS A 191 10.46 -2.50 2.70
N PHE A 192 9.19 -2.17 2.47
CA PHE A 192 8.41 -2.54 1.29
C PHE A 192 7.09 -1.77 1.28
N SER A 193 6.39 -1.76 0.14
CA SER A 193 5.00 -1.31 0.06
C SER A 193 4.08 -2.53 0.01
N PRO A 194 3.08 -2.66 0.91
CA PRO A 194 2.16 -3.80 0.86
C PRO A 194 1.19 -3.70 -0.33
N TRP A 195 1.01 -2.51 -0.93
CA TRP A 195 -0.05 -2.27 -1.92
C TRP A 195 0.27 -2.71 -3.34
N GLU A 196 1.55 -2.76 -3.71
CA GLU A 196 1.95 -3.01 -5.08
C GLU A 196 1.96 -4.50 -5.44
N VAL A 197 1.75 -4.81 -6.72
CA VAL A 197 1.87 -6.17 -7.27
C VAL A 197 2.90 -6.13 -8.39
N VAL A 198 4.06 -6.74 -8.18
CA VAL A 198 5.09 -6.87 -9.21
C VAL A 198 4.60 -7.80 -10.34
N ARG A 199 4.85 -7.41 -11.59
CA ARG A 199 4.53 -8.19 -12.80
C ARG A 199 5.82 -8.50 -13.55
N HIS A 200 6.48 -9.60 -13.17
CA HIS A 200 7.78 -10.00 -13.73
C HIS A 200 7.72 -10.39 -15.21
N ASP A 201 6.53 -10.73 -15.70
CA ASP A 201 6.20 -11.03 -17.08
C ASP A 201 5.98 -9.77 -17.94
N VAL A 202 5.72 -8.61 -17.32
CA VAL A 202 5.47 -7.34 -18.02
C VAL A 202 6.75 -6.50 -18.02
N VAL A 203 7.64 -6.81 -18.97
CA VAL A 203 8.94 -6.13 -19.13
C VAL A 203 9.10 -5.64 -20.57
N PHE A 204 9.39 -4.35 -20.73
CA PHE A 204 9.57 -3.73 -22.05
C PHE A 204 10.98 -3.12 -22.19
N PRO A 205 11.63 -3.27 -23.36
CA PRO A 205 12.94 -2.66 -23.60
C PRO A 205 12.81 -1.15 -23.87
N VAL A 206 13.57 -0.35 -23.12
CA VAL A 206 13.72 1.10 -23.36
C VAL A 206 15.15 1.37 -23.79
N ARG A 207 15.35 2.02 -24.94
CA ARG A 207 16.68 2.35 -25.48
C ARG A 207 17.02 3.81 -25.18
N PHE A 208 18.30 4.06 -24.93
CA PHE A 208 18.88 5.38 -24.87
C PHE A 208 20.09 5.43 -25.82
N PHE A 209 20.38 6.62 -26.37
CA PHE A 209 21.47 6.83 -27.34
C PHE A 209 21.28 5.99 -28.63
N GLY A 210 22.39 5.52 -29.22
CA GLY A 210 22.37 4.79 -30.49
C GLY A 210 22.33 5.70 -31.71
N HIS A 211 21.99 5.12 -32.86
CA HIS A 211 21.84 5.82 -34.14
C HIS A 211 20.80 5.12 -35.01
N VAL A 212 20.28 5.83 -36.01
CA VAL A 212 19.34 5.27 -36.98
C VAL A 212 20.12 4.63 -38.12
N ALA A 213 19.87 3.35 -38.39
CA ALA A 213 20.32 2.67 -39.59
C ALA A 213 19.14 2.53 -40.55
N VAL A 214 19.32 2.96 -41.80
CA VAL A 214 18.28 2.82 -42.84
C VAL A 214 18.54 1.53 -43.60
N SER A 215 17.56 0.62 -43.59
CA SER A 215 17.67 -0.64 -44.33
C SER A 215 17.54 -0.41 -45.84
N PRO A 216 18.11 -1.28 -46.69
CA PRO A 216 17.95 -1.20 -48.14
C PRO A 216 16.49 -1.29 -48.62
N SER A 217 15.59 -1.84 -47.81
CA SER A 217 14.15 -1.90 -48.10
C SER A 217 13.39 -0.62 -47.73
N GLY A 218 14.06 0.39 -47.15
CA GLY A 218 13.44 1.66 -46.75
C GLY A 218 12.51 1.54 -45.54
N SER A 219 12.55 0.40 -44.86
CA SER A 219 11.81 0.09 -43.62
C SER A 219 12.71 0.09 -42.41
#